data_AF-A0A5S9R584-F1
#
_entry.id   AF-A0A5S9R584-F1
#
_cell.length_a   1.000
_cell.length_b   1.000
_cell.length_c   1.000
_cell.angle_alpha   90.00
_cell.angle_beta   90.00
_cell.angle_gamma   90.00
#
_symmetry.space_group_name_H-M   'P 1'
#
loop_
_entity.id
_entity.type
_entity.pdbx_description
1 polymer ?
#
loop_
_entity_poly.entity_id
_entity_poly.type
_entity_poly.pdbx_seq_one_letter_code
_entity_poly.pdbx_strand_id
1 'polypeptide(L)'
;MSAAPISMMTIIDGARAAAEAVMASERKAIGLSVSDTRDLAQAFLAIDALARLAADYLAVREEMFAAGMAGDAAGESAADDKLDEIEPKLTERFVELGYLFFHPEQEAHDGQ
;
A
#
# COMPACT_ATOMS: atom_id res chain seq x y z
N MET A 1 17.13 -21.24 -13.40
CA MET A 1 16.17 -21.52 -12.31
C MET A 1 15.40 -20.23 -12.09
N SER A 2 14.10 -20.20 -12.38
CA SER A 2 13.26 -19.02 -12.14
C SER A 2 12.92 -19.02 -10.65
N ALA A 3 13.39 -18.03 -9.89
CA ALA A 3 12.94 -17.84 -8.52
C ALA A 3 11.47 -17.41 -8.59
N ALA A 4 10.59 -18.13 -7.90
CA ALA A 4 9.20 -17.72 -7.77
C ALA A 4 9.16 -16.29 -7.20
N PRO A 5 8.28 -15.40 -7.71
CA PRO A 5 8.15 -14.06 -7.17
C PRO A 5 7.81 -14.15 -5.67
N ILE A 6 8.63 -13.51 -4.84
CA ILE A 6 8.37 -13.43 -3.40
C ILE A 6 7.18 -12.49 -3.22
N SER A 7 6.13 -12.98 -2.55
CA SER A 7 4.95 -12.17 -2.24
C SER A 7 5.32 -11.02 -1.31
N MET A 8 4.75 -9.82 -1.54
CA MET A 8 4.93 -8.67 -0.64
C MET A 8 4.52 -9.00 0.79
N MET A 9 3.49 -9.84 0.97
CA MET A 9 3.08 -10.31 2.28
C MET A 9 4.18 -11.09 3.00
N THR A 10 4.94 -11.91 2.27
CA THR A 10 6.09 -12.64 2.82
C THR A 10 7.21 -11.69 3.26
N ILE A 11 7.43 -10.60 2.52
CA ILE A 11 8.40 -9.56 2.87
C ILE A 11 7.96 -8.83 4.16
N ILE A 12 6.67 -8.51 4.28
CA ILE A 12 6.12 -7.82 5.47
C ILE A 12 6.15 -8.73 6.70
N ASP A 13 5.77 -10.00 6.56
CA ASP A 13 5.82 -10.98 7.64
C ASP A 13 7.27 -11.17 8.13
N GLY A 14 8.23 -11.27 7.20
CA GLY A 14 9.66 -11.30 7.51
C GLY A 14 10.13 -10.03 8.22
N ALA A 15 9.73 -8.86 7.73
CA ALA A 15 10.06 -7.57 8.34
C ALA A 15 9.46 -7.42 9.75
N ARG A 16 8.23 -7.90 9.98
CA ARG A 16 7.58 -7.89 11.30
C ARG A 16 8.30 -8.83 12.26
N ALA A 17 8.57 -10.07 11.86
CA ALA A 17 9.30 -11.03 12.69
C ALA A 17 10.70 -10.50 13.06
N ALA A 18 11.38 -9.87 12.10
CA ALA A 18 12.66 -9.21 12.32
C ALA A 18 12.55 -8.03 13.30
N ALA A 19 11.56 -7.16 13.14
CA ALA A 19 11.32 -6.03 14.04
C ALA A 19 10.99 -6.49 15.47
N GLU A 20 10.16 -7.53 15.62
CA GLU A 20 9.84 -8.14 16.91
C GLU A 20 11.09 -8.74 17.57
N ALA A 21 11.91 -9.48 16.81
CA ALA A 21 13.17 -10.03 17.30
C ALA A 21 14.17 -8.93 17.75
N VAL A 22 14.21 -7.80 17.03
CA VAL A 22 15.01 -6.63 17.41
C VAL A 22 14.52 -5.98 18.69
N MET A 23 13.21 -5.79 18.82
CA MET A 23 12.59 -5.16 19.99
C MET A 23 12.68 -6.03 21.24
N ALA A 24 12.64 -7.36 21.09
CA ALA A 24 12.81 -8.32 22.18
C ALA A 24 14.27 -8.53 22.61
N SER A 25 15.24 -8.13 21.79
CA SER A 25 16.67 -8.31 22.09
C SER A 25 17.22 -7.18 22.97
N GLU A 26 17.82 -7.53 24.12
CA GLU A 26 18.54 -6.58 24.99
C GLU A 26 19.68 -5.84 24.27
N ARG A 27 20.23 -6.44 23.20
CA ARG A 27 21.31 -5.85 22.41
C ARG A 27 20.86 -4.99 21.24
N LYS A 28 19.54 -4.86 20.98
CA LYS A 28 18.88 -4.13 19.87
C LYS A 28 19.62 -4.17 18.51
N ALA A 29 18.99 -4.72 17.47
CA ALA A 29 19.47 -4.76 16.07
C ALA A 29 20.82 -5.48 15.80
N ILE A 30 21.71 -5.60 16.78
CA ILE A 30 22.96 -6.37 16.69
C ILE A 30 22.60 -7.86 16.62
N GLY A 31 22.61 -8.42 15.42
CA GLY A 31 22.31 -9.83 15.15
C GLY A 31 21.23 -10.07 14.08
N LEU A 32 20.65 -9.03 13.50
CA LEU A 32 19.79 -9.19 12.32
C LEU A 32 20.56 -9.82 11.16
N SER A 33 19.92 -10.78 10.48
CA SER A 33 20.50 -11.31 9.25
C SER A 33 20.42 -10.27 8.13
N VAL A 34 21.27 -10.43 7.10
CA VAL A 34 21.23 -9.56 5.91
C VAL A 34 19.88 -9.69 5.19
N SER A 35 19.28 -10.88 5.19
CA SER A 35 17.92 -11.10 4.65
C SER A 35 16.89 -10.30 5.43
N ASP A 36 16.87 -10.37 6.76
CA ASP A 36 15.91 -9.63 7.58
C ASP A 36 16.05 -8.11 7.39
N THR A 37 17.29 -7.64 7.27
CA THR A 37 17.58 -6.21 7.01
C THR A 37 17.06 -5.78 5.64
N ARG A 38 17.22 -6.62 4.62
CA ARG A 38 16.69 -6.39 3.28
C ARG A 38 15.17 -6.35 3.29
N ASP A 39 14.52 -7.29 3.97
CA ASP A 39 13.06 -7.38 4.02
C ASP A 39 12.46 -6.16 4.73
N LEU A 40 13.08 -5.71 5.84
CA LEU A 40 12.73 -4.47 6.52
C LEU A 40 12.86 -3.24 5.60
N ALA A 41 13.96 -3.13 4.85
CA ALA A 41 14.16 -2.03 3.91
C ALA A 41 13.11 -2.04 2.79
N GLN A 42 12.77 -3.22 2.27
CA GLN A 42 11.73 -3.38 1.25
C GLN A 42 10.34 -3.01 1.79
N ALA A 43 10.02 -3.40 3.02
CA ALA A 43 8.77 -3.00 3.68
C ALA A 43 8.68 -1.48 3.87
N PHE A 44 9.77 -0.82 4.28
CA PHE A 44 9.79 0.64 4.39
C PHE A 44 9.59 1.34 3.05
N LEU A 45 10.20 0.84 1.97
CA LEU A 45 10.01 1.39 0.63
C LEU A 45 8.57 1.23 0.14
N ALA A 46 7.93 0.10 0.44
CA ALA A 46 6.53 -0.12 0.10
C ALA A 46 5.59 0.83 0.88
N ILE A 47 5.86 1.06 2.16
CA ILE A 47 5.12 2.04 2.98
C ILE A 47 5.32 3.48 2.48
N ASP A 48 6.55 3.87 2.12
CA ASP A 48 6.85 5.18 1.54
C ASP A 48 6.08 5.39 0.23
N ALA A 49 6.06 4.38 -0.65
CA ALA A 49 5.30 4.43 -1.89
C ALA A 49 3.79 4.59 -1.66
N LEU A 50 3.21 3.88 -0.69
CA LEU A 50 1.81 4.06 -0.29
C LEU A 50 1.56 5.48 0.25
N ALA A 51 2.44 5.97 1.12
CA ALA A 51 2.30 7.28 1.73
C ALA A 51 2.34 8.41 0.70
N ARG A 52 3.20 8.29 -0.32
CA ARG A 52 3.24 9.23 -1.46
C ARG A 52 1.95 9.22 -2.25
N LEU A 53 1.43 8.05 -2.61
CA LEU A 53 0.16 7.93 -3.32
C LEU A 53 -1.01 8.51 -2.51
N ALA A 54 -1.02 8.30 -1.19
CA ALA A 54 -2.04 8.90 -0.32
C ALA A 54 -1.91 10.43 -0.25
N ALA A 55 -0.69 10.96 -0.26
CA ALA A 55 -0.46 12.40 -0.31
C ALA A 55 -0.91 13.00 -1.65
N ASP A 56 -0.59 12.35 -2.77
CA ASP A 56 -1.04 12.77 -4.10
C ASP A 56 -2.57 12.75 -4.20
N TYR A 57 -3.21 11.71 -3.66
CA TYR A 57 -4.67 11.62 -3.59
C TYR A 57 -5.29 12.80 -2.83
N LEU A 58 -4.75 13.13 -1.66
CA LEU A 58 -5.23 14.26 -0.85
C LEU A 58 -5.02 15.60 -1.56
N ALA A 59 -3.86 15.79 -2.19
CA ALA A 59 -3.58 17.01 -2.95
C ALA A 59 -4.58 17.20 -4.10
N VAL A 60 -4.90 16.15 -4.86
CA VAL A 60 -5.88 16.22 -5.94
C VAL A 60 -7.30 16.45 -5.40
N ARG A 61 -7.66 15.86 -4.25
CA ARG A 61 -8.94 16.16 -3.57
C ARG A 61 -9.03 17.64 -3.16
N GLU A 62 -7.95 18.24 -2.70
CA GLU A 62 -7.90 19.68 -2.39
C GLU A 62 -8.03 20.54 -3.65
N GLU A 63 -7.38 20.15 -4.76
CA GLU A 63 -7.56 20.80 -6.08
C GLU A 63 -9.03 20.77 -6.53
N MET A 64 -9.66 19.59 -6.45
CA MET A 64 -11.07 19.38 -6.80
C MET A 64 -11.98 20.27 -5.95
N PHE A 65 -11.76 20.30 -4.63
CA PHE A 65 -12.54 21.15 -3.72
C PHE A 65 -12.38 22.64 -4.05
N ALA A 66 -11.16 23.10 -4.33
CA ALA A 66 -10.90 24.49 -4.70
C ALA A 66 -11.58 24.87 -6.03
N ALA A 67 -11.55 23.98 -7.02
CA ALA A 67 -12.24 24.18 -8.30
C ALA A 67 -13.76 24.30 -8.09
N GLY A 68 -14.35 23.44 -7.25
CA GLY A 68 -15.77 23.51 -6.92
C GLY A 68 -16.19 24.77 -6.22
N MET A 69 -15.39 25.22 -5.25
CA MET A 69 -15.59 26.51 -4.57
C MET A 69 -15.50 27.70 -5.54
N ALA A 70 -14.71 27.59 -6.61
CA ALA A 70 -14.58 28.59 -7.65
C ALA A 70 -15.67 28.49 -8.75
N GLY A 71 -16.48 27.43 -8.75
CA GLY A 71 -17.44 27.13 -9.82
C GLY A 71 -16.77 26.69 -11.13
N ASP A 72 -15.53 26.20 -11.07
CA ASP A 72 -14.78 25.70 -12.21
C ASP A 72 -15.06 24.21 -12.43
N ALA A 73 -16.14 23.92 -13.15
CA ALA A 73 -16.54 22.54 -13.47
C ALA A 73 -15.50 21.78 -14.31
N ALA A 74 -14.70 22.47 -15.13
CA ALA A 74 -13.65 21.83 -15.92
C ALA A 74 -12.48 21.41 -15.02
N GLY A 75 -12.12 22.26 -14.05
CA GLY A 75 -11.14 21.95 -13.02
C GLY A 75 -11.56 20.80 -12.11
N GLU A 76 -12.84 20.76 -11.71
CA GLU A 76 -13.39 19.62 -10.94
C GLU A 76 -13.29 18.31 -11.73
N SER A 77 -13.73 18.30 -12.99
CA SER A 77 -13.68 17.10 -13.84
C SER A 77 -12.25 16.62 -14.07
N ALA A 78 -11.31 17.53 -14.29
CA ALA A 78 -9.91 17.17 -14.48
C ALA A 78 -9.26 16.63 -13.20
N ALA A 79 -9.69 17.09 -12.03
CA ALA A 79 -9.25 16.53 -10.75
C ALA A 79 -9.87 15.15 -10.51
N ASP A 80 -11.14 14.95 -10.87
CA ASP A 80 -11.82 13.66 -10.79
C ASP A 80 -11.12 12.60 -11.66
N ASP A 81 -10.79 12.93 -12.91
CA ASP A 81 -10.03 12.05 -13.82
C ASP A 81 -8.69 11.62 -13.21
N LYS A 82 -8.00 12.53 -12.51
CA LYS A 82 -6.74 12.18 -11.80
C LYS A 82 -6.99 11.25 -10.62
N LEU A 83 -8.09 11.41 -9.89
CA LEU A 83 -8.44 10.52 -8.78
C LEU A 83 -8.73 9.11 -9.31
N ASP A 84 -9.43 8.98 -10.43
CA ASP A 84 -9.67 7.69 -11.10
C ASP A 84 -8.37 6.96 -11.47
N GLU A 85 -7.28 7.69 -11.73
CA GLU A 85 -5.96 7.09 -11.97
C GLU A 85 -5.20 6.72 -10.69
N ILE A 86 -5.45 7.42 -9.59
CA ILE A 86 -4.73 7.25 -8.31
C ILE A 86 -5.39 6.18 -7.45
N GLU A 87 -6.73 6.15 -7.38
CA GLU A 87 -7.48 5.23 -6.52
C GLU A 87 -7.13 3.75 -6.77
N PRO A 88 -7.08 3.25 -8.01
CA PRO A 88 -6.73 1.85 -8.25
C PRO A 88 -5.31 1.50 -7.77
N LYS A 89 -4.35 2.43 -7.95
CA LYS A 89 -2.96 2.25 -7.52
C LYS A 89 -2.87 2.25 -5.99
N LEU A 90 -3.61 3.14 -5.34
CA LEU A 90 -3.67 3.20 -3.88
C LEU A 90 -4.28 1.92 -3.30
N THR A 91 -5.39 1.45 -3.89
CA THR A 91 -6.04 0.19 -3.53
C THR A 91 -5.11 -1.01 -3.73
N GLU A 92 -4.44 -1.11 -4.88
CA GLU A 92 -3.47 -2.18 -5.15
C GLU A 92 -2.36 -2.21 -4.08
N ARG A 93 -1.81 -1.06 -3.70
CA ARG A 93 -0.79 -0.98 -2.64
C ARG A 93 -1.32 -1.38 -1.27
N PHE A 94 -2.55 -1.01 -0.93
CA PHE A 94 -3.16 -1.47 0.31
C PHE A 94 -3.40 -2.99 0.32
N VAL A 95 -3.73 -3.60 -0.83
CA VAL A 95 -3.82 -5.06 -0.97
C VAL A 95 -2.46 -5.71 -0.86
N GLU A 96 -1.43 -5.20 -1.55
CA GLU A 96 -0.07 -5.73 -1.46
C GLU A 96 0.48 -5.70 -0.04
N LEU A 97 0.13 -4.67 0.73
CA LEU A 97 0.51 -4.51 2.13
C LEU A 97 -0.38 -5.29 3.11
N GLY A 98 -1.44 -5.93 2.63
CA GLY A 98 -2.35 -6.75 3.46
C GLY A 98 -3.30 -5.93 4.33
N TYR A 99 -3.50 -4.66 4.04
CA TYR A 99 -4.45 -3.79 4.73
C TYR A 99 -5.88 -3.88 4.17
N LEU A 100 -6.02 -4.32 2.91
CA LEU A 100 -7.31 -4.61 2.28
C LEU A 100 -7.38 -6.07 1.86
N PHE A 101 -8.46 -6.75 2.27
CA PHE A 101 -8.81 -8.07 1.78
C PHE A 101 -10.11 -7.95 1.01
N PHE A 102 -10.07 -8.24 -0.29
CA PHE A 102 -11.29 -8.46 -1.05
C PHE A 102 -11.80 -9.86 -0.71
N HIS A 103 -12.90 -9.94 0.02
CA HIS A 103 -13.65 -11.18 0.10
C HIS A 103 -14.25 -11.41 -1.29
N PRO A 104 -13.85 -12.47 -2.02
CA PRO A 104 -14.64 -12.88 -3.17
C PRO A 104 -16.01 -13.26 -2.60
N GLU A 105 -17.06 -12.56 -3.03
CA GLU A 105 -18.42 -13.04 -2.80
C GLU A 105 -18.44 -14.47 -3.33
N GLN A 106 -18.62 -15.44 -2.41
CA GLN A 106 -19.00 -16.77 -2.81
C GLN A 106 -20.36 -16.61 -3.47
N GLU A 107 -20.39 -16.52 -4.80
CA GLU A 107 -21.59 -16.80 -5.57
C GLU A 107 -22.00 -18.22 -5.20
N ALA A 108 -22.87 -18.31 -4.20
CA ALA A 108 -23.65 -19.49 -3.92
C ALA A 108 -24.60 -19.67 -5.11
N HIS A 109 -24.10 -20.25 -6.19
CA HIS A 109 -24.93 -20.94 -7.16
C HIS A 109 -25.39 -22.27 -6.54
N ASP A 110 -26.17 -22.16 -5.47
CA ASP A 110 -27.04 -23.24 -5.02
C ASP A 110 -28.36 -23.12 -5.78
N GLY A 111 -28.56 -24.05 -6.72
CA GLY A 111 -29.87 -24.48 -7.14
C GLY A 111 -30.30 -24.01 -8.53
N GLN A 112 -30.00 -24.84 -9.54
CA GLN A 112 -31.02 -25.48 -10.39
C GLN A 112 -30.43 -26.66 -11.17
#